data_AF-A0A5P9EUI0-F1
#
_entry.id   AF-A0A5P9EUI0-F1
#
_cell.length_a   1.000
_cell.length_b   1.000
_cell.length_c   1.000
_cell.angle_alpha   90.00
_cell.angle_beta   90.00
_cell.angle_gamma   90.00
#
_symmetry.space_group_name_H-M   'P 1'
#
loop_
_entity.id
_entity.type
_entity.pdbx_description
1 polymer ?
#
loop_
_entity_poly.entity_id
_entity_poly.type
_entity_poly.pdbx_seq_one_letter_code
_entity_poly.pdbx_strand_id
1 'polypeptide(L)'
;MGICLDELRLQVIRPTLKHLRAWSQGMENLLLGTAAQESQLGFHLKQGRRHGLGIYQIQPHTHREIWDDYLINHPALASKIRGLASQRDFLDHPHSELTTNLRYATAIAWLVYRSADVHKIPESDTCNVTKMARLWHQHFHHGPSATTQDFECSYAQLVSGADPTNSAPRYTGAQPPAHHPAPKSSPGAELNGQGARQPTA
;
A
#
# COMPACT_ATOMS: atom_id res chain seq x y z
N MET A 1 4.76 -12.40 3.41
CA MET A 1 5.17 -11.43 2.37
C MET A 1 3.98 -11.23 1.46
N GLY A 2 3.47 -10.00 1.32
CA GLY A 2 2.44 -9.66 0.33
C GLY A 2 3.04 -9.45 -1.06
N ILE A 3 2.25 -8.94 -2.00
CA ILE A 3 2.71 -8.54 -3.34
C ILE A 3 3.51 -7.23 -3.22
N CYS A 4 4.60 -7.11 -3.99
CA CYS A 4 5.38 -5.87 -4.06
C CYS A 4 4.50 -4.71 -4.54
N LEU A 5 4.59 -3.55 -3.86
CA LEU A 5 3.78 -2.37 -4.18
C LEU A 5 3.98 -1.92 -5.63
N ASP A 6 5.23 -1.83 -6.09
CA ASP A 6 5.55 -1.37 -7.44
C ASP A 6 5.10 -2.36 -8.50
N GLU A 7 5.20 -3.67 -8.25
CA GLU A 7 4.70 -4.70 -9.16
C GLU A 7 3.17 -4.65 -9.24
N LEU A 8 2.48 -4.55 -8.10
CA LEU A 8 1.03 -4.42 -8.06
C LEU A 8 0.58 -3.17 -8.83
N ARG A 9 1.23 -2.03 -8.61
CA ARG A 9 0.95 -0.77 -9.30
C ARG A 9 1.18 -0.90 -10.81
N LEU A 10 2.38 -1.31 -11.22
CA LEU A 10 2.84 -1.21 -12.61
C LEU A 10 2.40 -2.39 -13.48
N GLN A 11 2.26 -3.58 -12.92
CA GLN A 11 1.95 -4.81 -13.68
C GLN A 11 0.46 -5.19 -13.64
N VAL A 12 -0.27 -4.75 -12.60
CA VAL A 12 -1.69 -5.10 -12.41
C VAL A 12 -2.58 -3.89 -12.52
N ILE A 13 -2.46 -2.92 -11.61
CA ILE A 13 -3.46 -1.84 -11.47
C ILE A 13 -3.42 -0.91 -12.68
N ARG A 14 -2.25 -0.36 -13.01
CA ARG A 14 -2.09 0.57 -14.12
C ARG A 14 -2.50 -0.05 -15.47
N PRO A 15 -2.04 -1.26 -15.85
CA PRO A 15 -2.43 -1.86 -17.12
C PRO A 15 -3.93 -2.15 -17.18
N THR A 16 -4.54 -2.60 -16.08
CA THR A 16 -5.98 -2.88 -16.01
C THR A 16 -6.81 -1.61 -16.21
N LEU A 17 -6.49 -0.54 -15.49
CA LEU A 17 -7.19 0.74 -15.66
C LEU A 17 -7.01 1.33 -17.06
N LYS A 18 -5.81 1.20 -17.66
CA LYS A 18 -5.56 1.64 -19.04
C LYS A 18 -6.37 0.82 -20.04
N HIS A 19 -6.44 -0.49 -19.88
CA HIS A 19 -7.29 -1.37 -20.71
C HIS A 19 -8.77 -0.95 -20.66
N LEU A 20 -9.25 -0.58 -19.47
CA LEU A 20 -10.62 -0.11 -19.25
C LEU A 20 -10.84 1.37 -19.62
N ARG A 21 -9.80 2.08 -20.09
CA ARG A 21 -9.81 3.53 -20.39
C ARG A 21 -10.24 4.39 -19.21
N ALA A 22 -9.87 3.99 -18.00
CA ALA A 22 -10.26 4.61 -16.73
C ALA A 22 -9.06 5.03 -15.87
N TRP A 23 -7.85 5.03 -16.46
CA TRP A 23 -6.64 5.36 -15.72
C TRP A 23 -6.58 6.85 -15.37
N SER A 24 -6.33 7.11 -14.09
CA SER A 24 -5.84 8.37 -13.54
C SER A 24 -4.91 8.03 -12.38
N GLN A 25 -3.97 8.92 -12.05
CA GLN A 25 -3.07 8.71 -10.92
C GLN A 25 -3.85 8.59 -9.60
N GLY A 26 -4.92 9.39 -9.45
CA GLY A 26 -5.80 9.31 -8.30
C GLY A 26 -6.48 7.95 -8.15
N MET A 27 -7.07 7.40 -9.22
CA MET A 27 -7.72 6.08 -9.15
C MET A 27 -6.72 4.94 -8.89
N GLU A 28 -5.52 5.03 -9.46
CA GLU A 28 -4.43 4.10 -9.19
C GLU A 28 -4.04 4.11 -7.71
N ASN A 29 -3.92 5.30 -7.11
CA ASN A 29 -3.62 5.47 -5.69
C ASN A 29 -4.75 4.96 -4.79
N LEU A 30 -6.01 5.24 -5.13
CA LEU A 30 -7.16 4.75 -4.36
C LEU A 30 -7.16 3.23 -4.31
N LEU A 31 -7.02 2.56 -5.46
CA LEU A 31 -6.99 1.10 -5.52
C LEU A 31 -5.80 0.50 -4.75
N LEU A 32 -4.64 1.16 -4.76
CA LEU A 32 -3.51 0.73 -3.94
C LEU A 32 -3.80 0.87 -2.45
N GLY A 33 -4.40 1.98 -2.04
CA GLY A 33 -4.86 2.19 -0.66
C GLY A 33 -5.88 1.15 -0.23
N THR A 34 -6.85 0.83 -1.10
CA THR A 34 -7.84 -0.23 -0.85
C THR A 34 -7.15 -1.58 -0.66
N ALA A 35 -6.21 -1.96 -1.53
CA ALA A 35 -5.48 -3.22 -1.39
C ALA A 35 -4.63 -3.26 -0.10
N ALA A 36 -4.01 -2.14 0.27
CA ALA A 36 -3.23 -2.01 1.51
C ALA A 36 -4.11 -2.19 2.74
N GLN A 37 -5.26 -1.49 2.79
CA GLN A 37 -6.18 -1.56 3.92
C GLN A 37 -6.89 -2.92 4.02
N GLU A 38 -7.27 -3.51 2.89
CA GLU A 38 -8.12 -4.71 2.91
C GLU A 38 -7.34 -6.00 3.19
N SER A 39 -6.14 -6.14 2.63
CA SER A 39 -5.38 -7.39 2.70
C SER A 39 -3.90 -7.23 3.02
N GLN A 40 -3.45 -6.00 3.36
CA GLN A 40 -2.03 -5.66 3.48
C GLN A 40 -1.26 -6.02 2.21
N LEU A 41 -1.78 -5.59 1.06
CA LEU A 41 -1.23 -5.88 -0.27
C LEU A 41 -1.16 -7.39 -0.58
N GLY A 42 -2.17 -8.16 -0.14
CA GLY A 42 -2.30 -9.58 -0.44
C GLY A 42 -1.62 -10.52 0.56
N PHE A 43 -1.17 -10.01 1.71
CA PHE A 43 -0.67 -10.86 2.80
C PHE A 43 -1.76 -11.77 3.37
N HIS A 44 -3.03 -11.31 3.36
CA HIS A 44 -4.17 -12.10 3.79
C HIS A 44 -5.32 -12.04 2.78
N LEU A 45 -5.38 -13.02 1.88
CA LEU A 45 -6.43 -13.13 0.84
C LEU A 45 -7.77 -13.68 1.37
N LYS A 46 -7.75 -14.34 2.53
CA LYS A 46 -8.92 -14.78 3.30
C LYS A 46 -8.61 -14.54 4.79
N GLN A 47 -8.92 -13.37 5.33
CA GLN A 47 -8.85 -13.17 6.78
C GLN A 47 -10.02 -13.94 7.41
N GLY A 48 -9.78 -14.87 8.33
CA GLY A 48 -10.77 -15.86 8.75
C GLY A 48 -12.16 -15.32 9.16
N ARG A 49 -12.26 -14.11 9.73
CA ARG A 49 -13.53 -13.45 10.10
C ARG A 49 -14.10 -12.50 9.04
N ARG A 50 -13.38 -12.24 7.95
CA ARG A 50 -13.83 -11.37 6.85
C ARG A 50 -14.30 -12.25 5.71
N HIS A 51 -15.54 -12.05 5.29
CA HIS A 51 -16.17 -12.80 4.20
C HIS A 51 -15.73 -12.33 2.80
N GLY A 52 -14.76 -11.41 2.73
CA GLY A 52 -14.21 -10.85 1.51
C GLY A 52 -13.23 -11.78 0.81
N LEU A 53 -13.06 -11.57 -0.50
CA LEU A 53 -12.22 -12.38 -1.36
C LEU A 53 -11.06 -11.58 -1.96
N GLY A 54 -9.86 -12.18 -1.92
CA GLY A 54 -8.68 -11.70 -2.63
C GLY A 54 -8.07 -10.41 -2.08
N ILE A 55 -7.27 -9.75 -2.91
CA ILE A 55 -6.46 -8.60 -2.49
C ILE A 55 -7.30 -7.39 -2.04
N TYR A 56 -8.52 -7.28 -2.56
CA TYR A 56 -9.45 -6.21 -2.20
C TYR A 56 -10.49 -6.65 -1.16
N GLN A 57 -10.52 -7.91 -0.73
CA GLN A 57 -11.56 -8.44 0.17
C GLN A 57 -13.00 -8.13 -0.31
N ILE A 58 -13.25 -8.21 -1.62
CA ILE A 58 -14.59 -7.96 -2.19
C ILE A 58 -15.54 -9.08 -1.76
N GLN A 59 -16.72 -8.72 -1.26
CA GLN A 59 -17.72 -9.70 -0.85
C GLN A 59 -18.40 -10.37 -2.06
N PRO A 60 -18.77 -11.66 -1.97
CA PRO A 60 -19.56 -12.32 -3.01
C PRO A 60 -20.86 -11.60 -3.36
N HIS A 61 -21.50 -10.95 -2.38
CA HIS A 61 -22.70 -10.15 -2.60
C HIS A 61 -22.44 -8.93 -3.48
N THR A 62 -21.45 -8.11 -3.13
CA THR A 62 -21.02 -6.94 -3.93
C THR A 62 -20.61 -7.34 -5.34
N HIS A 63 -19.95 -8.49 -5.49
CA HIS A 63 -19.63 -9.02 -6.81
C HIS A 63 -20.87 -9.27 -7.67
N ARG A 64 -21.92 -9.84 -7.09
CA ARG A 64 -23.19 -10.07 -7.80
C ARG A 64 -23.89 -8.77 -8.13
N GLU A 65 -24.00 -7.83 -7.18
CA GLU A 65 -24.63 -6.51 -7.42
C GLU A 65 -23.97 -5.77 -8.59
N ILE A 66 -22.64 -5.82 -8.68
CA ILE A 66 -21.92 -5.21 -9.80
C ILE A 66 -22.32 -5.85 -11.14
N TRP A 67 -22.53 -7.16 -11.20
CA TRP A 67 -22.95 -7.83 -12.43
C TRP A 67 -24.43 -7.62 -12.74
N ASP A 68 -25.28 -7.89 -11.75
CA ASP A 68 -26.73 -7.99 -11.90
C ASP A 68 -27.39 -6.60 -11.97
N ASP A 69 -26.86 -5.61 -11.24
CA ASP A 69 -27.48 -4.28 -11.13
C ASP A 69 -26.73 -3.21 -11.94
N TYR A 70 -25.39 -3.22 -11.92
CA TYR A 70 -24.59 -2.20 -12.61
C TYR A 70 -24.27 -2.58 -14.06
N LEU A 71 -23.64 -3.73 -14.28
CA LEU A 71 -23.13 -4.13 -15.60
C LEU A 71 -24.23 -4.48 -16.60
N ILE A 72 -25.41 -4.89 -16.15
CA ILE A 72 -26.59 -5.11 -17.01
C ILE A 72 -26.93 -3.87 -17.84
N ASN A 73 -26.73 -2.68 -17.27
CA ASN A 73 -26.97 -1.39 -17.92
C ASN A 73 -25.80 -0.91 -18.80
N HIS A 74 -24.69 -1.65 -18.80
CA HIS A 74 -23.45 -1.30 -19.51
C HIS A 74 -22.88 -2.49 -20.29
N PRO A 75 -23.58 -3.02 -21.32
CA PRO A 75 -23.21 -4.28 -21.98
C PRO A 75 -21.81 -4.29 -22.61
N ALA A 76 -21.38 -3.16 -23.20
CA ALA A 76 -20.03 -3.03 -23.75
C ALA A 76 -18.93 -3.09 -22.66
N LEU A 77 -19.23 -2.59 -21.47
CA LEU A 77 -18.33 -2.69 -20.32
C LEU A 77 -18.36 -4.10 -19.74
N ALA A 78 -19.55 -4.69 -19.58
CA ALA A 78 -19.72 -6.06 -19.12
C ALA A 78 -18.91 -7.04 -19.95
N SER A 79 -18.93 -6.90 -21.28
CA SER A 79 -18.12 -7.69 -22.21
C SER A 79 -16.61 -7.54 -21.95
N LYS A 80 -16.11 -6.31 -21.72
CA LYS A 80 -14.69 -6.08 -21.38
C LYS A 80 -14.30 -6.72 -20.05
N ILE A 81 -15.14 -6.57 -19.02
CA ILE A 81 -14.90 -7.15 -17.70
C ILE A 81 -14.94 -8.68 -17.76
N ARG A 82 -15.91 -9.25 -18.49
CA ARG A 82 -16.00 -10.70 -18.73
C ARG A 82 -14.76 -11.24 -19.44
N GLY A 83 -14.21 -10.47 -20.38
CA GLY A 83 -12.99 -10.82 -21.12
C GLY A 83 -11.72 -10.83 -20.26
N LEU A 84 -11.74 -10.24 -19.06
CA LEU A 84 -10.64 -10.33 -18.09
C LEU A 84 -10.72 -11.61 -17.24
N ALA A 85 -11.90 -12.19 -17.05
CA ALA A 85 -12.11 -13.42 -16.30
C ALA A 85 -11.76 -14.66 -17.12
N SER A 86 -11.50 -15.79 -16.46
CA SER A 86 -11.34 -17.07 -17.16
C SER A 86 -12.60 -17.43 -17.94
N GLN A 87 -12.42 -18.18 -19.03
CA GLN A 87 -13.56 -18.57 -19.86
C GLN A 87 -14.45 -19.61 -19.17
N ARG A 88 -13.83 -20.65 -18.57
CA ARG A 88 -14.54 -21.80 -17.97
C ARG A 88 -14.83 -21.60 -16.49
N ASP A 89 -13.80 -21.39 -15.68
CA ASP A 89 -13.96 -21.35 -14.21
C ASP A 89 -14.89 -20.21 -13.76
N PHE A 90 -14.98 -19.11 -14.50
CA PHE A 90 -15.94 -18.05 -14.18
C PHE A 90 -17.40 -18.49 -14.24
N LEU A 91 -17.76 -19.45 -15.10
CA LEU A 91 -19.15 -19.90 -15.24
C LEU A 91 -19.58 -20.73 -14.03
N ASP A 92 -18.69 -21.57 -13.52
CA ASP A 92 -18.97 -22.45 -12.39
C ASP A 92 -18.67 -21.78 -11.03
N HIS A 93 -17.60 -20.98 -10.98
CA HIS A 93 -17.04 -20.38 -9.76
C HIS A 93 -16.68 -18.90 -9.97
N PRO A 94 -17.63 -18.01 -10.34
CA PRO A 94 -17.35 -16.61 -10.70
C PRO A 94 -16.62 -15.82 -9.61
N HIS A 95 -16.90 -16.13 -8.34
CA HIS A 95 -16.26 -15.47 -7.19
C HIS A 95 -14.78 -15.84 -7.01
N SER A 96 -14.34 -16.99 -7.54
CA SER A 96 -12.95 -17.45 -7.39
C SER A 96 -11.96 -16.52 -8.11
N GLU A 97 -12.39 -15.84 -9.18
CA GLU A 97 -11.60 -14.85 -9.92
C GLU A 97 -11.17 -13.68 -9.02
N LEU A 98 -11.99 -13.28 -8.05
CA LEU A 98 -11.65 -12.19 -7.13
C LEU A 98 -10.42 -12.52 -6.29
N THR A 99 -10.16 -13.82 -6.06
CA THR A 99 -9.01 -14.29 -5.28
C THR A 99 -7.80 -14.58 -6.17
N THR A 100 -8.02 -15.16 -7.36
CA THR A 100 -6.95 -15.76 -8.17
C THR A 100 -6.51 -14.90 -9.35
N ASN A 101 -7.35 -13.98 -9.80
CA ASN A 101 -7.12 -13.14 -10.97
C ASN A 101 -7.04 -11.67 -10.57
N LEU A 102 -5.81 -11.19 -10.35
CA LEU A 102 -5.57 -9.83 -9.88
C LEU A 102 -6.12 -8.76 -10.83
N ARG A 103 -6.06 -8.96 -12.14
CA ARG A 103 -6.61 -8.00 -13.12
C ARG A 103 -8.13 -7.92 -13.02
N TYR A 104 -8.79 -9.07 -12.93
CA TYR A 104 -10.23 -9.13 -12.73
C TYR A 104 -10.65 -8.52 -11.39
N ALA A 105 -9.97 -8.88 -10.30
CA ALA A 105 -10.23 -8.33 -8.97
C ALA A 105 -10.07 -6.80 -8.95
N THR A 106 -9.02 -6.25 -9.59
CA THR A 106 -8.84 -4.80 -9.76
C THR A 106 -9.97 -4.18 -10.57
N ALA A 107 -10.42 -4.84 -11.63
CA ALA A 107 -11.51 -4.33 -12.46
C ALA A 107 -12.83 -4.25 -11.67
N ILE A 108 -13.16 -5.27 -10.87
CA ILE A 108 -14.34 -5.23 -9.98
C ILE A 108 -14.17 -4.18 -8.88
N ALA A 109 -13.00 -4.07 -8.25
CA ALA A 109 -12.74 -3.03 -7.24
C ALA A 109 -12.92 -1.61 -7.81
N TRP A 110 -12.49 -1.38 -9.04
CA TRP A 110 -12.75 -0.13 -9.74
C TRP A 110 -14.25 0.07 -10.02
N LEU A 111 -14.97 -0.99 -10.41
CA LEU A 111 -16.41 -0.90 -10.66
C LEU A 111 -17.20 -0.54 -9.40
N VAL A 112 -16.78 -0.97 -8.21
CA VAL A 112 -17.40 -0.55 -6.93
C VAL A 112 -17.36 0.97 -6.76
N TYR A 113 -16.23 1.60 -7.05
CA TYR A 113 -16.12 3.06 -7.00
C TYR A 113 -16.90 3.72 -8.14
N ARG A 114 -16.82 3.14 -9.35
CA ARG A 114 -17.51 3.70 -10.52
C ARG A 114 -19.04 3.64 -10.40
N SER A 115 -19.59 2.56 -9.84
CA SER A 115 -21.04 2.43 -9.61
C SER A 115 -21.55 3.45 -8.58
N ALA A 116 -20.66 3.97 -7.74
CA ALA A 116 -20.89 5.07 -6.82
C ALA A 116 -20.58 6.47 -7.43
N ASP A 117 -20.46 6.57 -8.76
CA ASP A 117 -20.18 7.80 -9.50
C ASP A 117 -18.78 8.42 -9.24
N VAL A 118 -17.83 7.63 -8.75
CA VAL A 118 -16.44 8.07 -8.51
C VAL A 118 -15.60 7.85 -9.78
N HIS A 119 -15.56 8.85 -10.66
CA HIS A 119 -14.81 8.77 -11.93
C HIS A 119 -13.39 9.32 -11.87
N LYS A 120 -13.13 10.31 -11.01
CA LYS A 120 -11.84 10.98 -10.87
C LYS A 120 -11.58 11.37 -9.44
N ILE A 121 -10.32 11.27 -9.03
CA ILE A 121 -9.84 11.76 -7.74
C ILE A 121 -8.85 12.89 -8.05
N PRO A 122 -9.05 14.10 -7.49
CA PRO A 122 -8.16 15.23 -7.74
C PRO A 122 -6.71 14.91 -7.38
N GLU A 123 -5.77 15.35 -8.21
CA GLU A 123 -4.34 15.02 -8.09
C GLU A 123 -3.57 15.88 -7.05
N SER A 124 -4.26 16.73 -6.26
CA SER A 124 -3.62 17.68 -5.33
C SER A 124 -3.33 17.07 -3.94
N ASP A 125 -2.23 17.50 -3.31
CA ASP A 125 -1.54 16.91 -2.15
C ASP A 125 -2.36 16.73 -0.86
N THR A 126 -1.88 15.82 0.01
CA THR A 126 -2.23 15.44 1.41
C THR A 126 -3.71 15.26 1.75
N CYS A 127 -4.58 16.21 1.38
CA CYS A 127 -6.04 16.13 1.39
C CYS A 127 -6.58 14.99 0.50
N ASN A 128 -5.74 14.41 -0.36
CA ASN A 128 -6.08 13.26 -1.19
C ASN A 128 -6.30 11.98 -0.36
N VAL A 129 -5.42 11.67 0.61
CA VAL A 129 -5.51 10.41 1.37
C VAL A 129 -6.77 10.39 2.22
N THR A 130 -7.11 11.49 2.89
CA THR A 130 -8.37 11.61 3.65
C THR A 130 -9.61 11.49 2.76
N LYS A 131 -9.57 12.03 1.53
CA LYS A 131 -10.66 11.83 0.56
C LYS A 131 -10.77 10.37 0.12
N MET A 132 -9.65 9.72 -0.19
CA MET A 132 -9.61 8.29 -0.52
C MET A 132 -10.13 7.44 0.63
N ALA A 133 -9.74 7.75 1.87
CA ALA A 133 -10.22 7.07 3.07
C ALA A 133 -11.74 7.18 3.22
N ARG A 134 -12.32 8.36 2.97
CA ARG A 134 -13.78 8.56 2.99
C ARG A 134 -14.47 7.74 1.89
N LEU A 135 -13.96 7.78 0.67
CA LEU A 135 -14.51 7.00 -0.46
C LEU A 135 -14.45 5.49 -0.18
N TRP A 136 -13.33 5.01 0.35
CA TRP A 136 -13.19 3.63 0.79
C TRP A 136 -14.19 3.26 1.89
N HIS A 137 -14.31 4.10 2.92
CA HIS A 137 -15.25 3.86 4.03
C HIS A 137 -16.72 3.86 3.57
N GLN A 138 -17.07 4.69 2.58
CA GLN A 138 -18.44 4.79 2.08
C GLN A 138 -18.84 3.64 1.15
N HIS A 139 -17.91 3.13 0.33
CA HIS A 139 -18.26 2.25 -0.79
C HIS A 139 -17.63 0.86 -0.73
N PHE A 140 -16.58 0.68 0.05
CA PHE A 140 -15.82 -0.56 0.11
C PHE A 140 -15.83 -1.21 1.50
N HIS A 141 -16.01 -0.40 2.55
CA HIS A 141 -15.99 -0.91 3.91
C HIS A 141 -17.23 -1.76 4.22
N HIS A 142 -17.00 -2.93 4.81
CA HIS A 142 -18.04 -3.82 5.30
C HIS A 142 -17.75 -4.21 6.76
N GLY A 143 -18.31 -3.47 7.72
CA GLY A 143 -18.23 -3.78 9.14
C GLY A 143 -18.44 -2.54 10.05
N PRO A 144 -18.52 -2.72 11.38
CA PRO A 144 -18.63 -1.60 12.32
C PRO A 144 -17.27 -1.10 12.85
N SER A 145 -16.15 -1.70 12.43
CA SER A 145 -14.88 -1.59 13.16
C SER A 145 -13.76 -0.86 12.42
N ALA A 146 -13.81 -0.69 11.10
CA ALA A 146 -12.70 -0.01 10.41
C ALA A 146 -13.08 1.42 10.07
N THR A 147 -12.17 2.33 10.39
CA THR A 147 -12.36 3.77 10.33
C THR A 147 -11.57 4.35 9.15
N THR A 148 -11.89 5.58 8.76
CA THR A 148 -11.08 6.30 7.77
C THR A 148 -9.63 6.45 8.21
N GLN A 149 -9.38 6.53 9.53
CA GLN A 149 -8.04 6.61 10.09
C GLN A 149 -7.24 5.32 9.86
N ASP A 150 -7.88 4.15 9.91
CA ASP A 150 -7.20 2.88 9.62
C ASP A 150 -6.67 2.86 8.18
N PHE A 151 -7.49 3.33 7.23
CA PHE A 151 -7.06 3.47 5.83
C PHE A 151 -5.87 4.43 5.70
N GLU A 152 -5.91 5.59 6.34
CA GLU A 152 -4.82 6.56 6.33
C GLU A 152 -3.52 5.95 6.89
N CYS A 153 -3.59 5.21 8.00
CA CYS A 153 -2.47 4.50 8.60
C CYS A 153 -1.89 3.44 7.65
N SER A 154 -2.75 2.56 7.09
CA SER A 154 -2.32 1.54 6.13
C SER A 154 -1.69 2.15 4.89
N TYR A 155 -2.24 3.25 4.39
CA TYR A 155 -1.71 3.97 3.23
C TYR A 155 -0.33 4.57 3.54
N ALA A 156 -0.17 5.25 4.68
CA ALA A 156 1.11 5.84 5.09
C ALA A 156 2.19 4.76 5.21
N GLN A 157 1.87 3.66 5.89
CA GLN A 157 2.79 2.57 6.17
C GLN A 157 3.18 1.76 4.93
N LEU A 158 2.21 1.40 4.08
CA LEU A 158 2.41 0.43 3.00
C LEU A 158 2.56 1.06 1.60
N VAL A 159 2.06 2.29 1.39
CA VAL A 159 2.04 2.93 0.07
C VAL A 159 2.98 4.13 0.01
N SER A 160 2.95 5.01 1.01
CA SER A 160 3.82 6.20 1.05
C SER A 160 5.22 5.91 1.59
N GLY A 161 5.41 4.78 2.28
CA GLY A 161 6.66 4.48 3.00
C GLY A 161 6.96 5.46 4.14
N ALA A 162 5.95 6.19 4.60
CA ALA A 162 6.06 7.12 5.72
C ALA A 162 5.84 6.32 7.00
N ASP A 163 6.87 6.24 7.84
CA ASP A 163 6.74 5.74 9.19
C ASP A 163 5.82 6.70 9.97
N PRO A 164 4.61 6.29 10.40
CA PRO A 164 3.66 7.17 11.08
C PRO A 164 4.19 7.71 12.42
N THR A 165 5.31 7.19 12.92
CA THR A 165 5.99 7.68 14.12
C THR A 165 7.02 8.79 13.85
N ASN A 166 7.36 9.09 12.59
CA ASN A 166 8.36 10.11 12.26
C ASN A 166 7.75 11.50 12.06
N SER A 167 6.96 11.94 13.06
CA SER A 167 6.56 13.34 13.24
C SER A 167 7.29 13.94 14.45
N ALA A 168 8.60 13.69 14.57
CA ALA A 168 9.47 14.45 15.46
C ALA A 168 10.26 15.46 14.61
N PRO A 169 10.40 16.73 15.04
CA PRO A 169 11.16 17.71 14.29
C PRO A 169 12.60 17.20 14.12
N ARG A 170 13.04 17.04 12.87
CA ARG A 170 14.42 16.77 12.53
C ARG A 170 15.26 17.87 13.17
N TYR A 171 16.02 17.50 14.19
CA TYR A 171 17.05 18.33 14.79
C TYR A 171 17.89 18.94 13.66
N THR A 172 17.83 20.27 13.52
CA THR A 172 18.76 21.03 12.70
C THR A 172 20.15 20.80 13.28
N GLY A 173 21.02 20.14 12.51
CA GLY A 173 22.38 19.86 12.91
C GLY A 173 23.11 21.15 13.27
N ALA A 174 23.36 21.35 14.57
CA ALA A 174 24.40 22.25 15.02
C ALA A 174 25.74 21.69 14.54
N GLN A 175 26.52 22.56 13.89
CA GLN A 175 27.89 22.31 13.43
C GLN A 175 28.75 21.71 14.57
N PRO A 176 29.61 20.71 14.31
CA PRO A 176 30.53 20.22 15.33
C PRO A 176 31.48 21.35 15.77
N PRO A 177 31.85 21.44 17.06
CA PRO A 177 32.78 22.47 17.51
C PRO A 177 34.15 22.27 16.87
N ALA A 178 34.76 23.37 16.46
CA ALA A 178 36.09 23.42 15.85
C ALA A 178 37.16 22.84 16.79
N HIS A 179 38.00 21.95 16.25
CA HIS A 179 39.22 21.50 16.92
C HIS A 179 40.19 22.68 17.12
N HIS A 180 40.39 23.09 18.37
CA HIS A 180 41.56 23.89 18.75
C HIS A 180 42.81 23.00 18.87
N PRO A 181 43.98 23.44 18.38
CA PRO A 181 45.22 22.69 18.56
C PRO A 181 45.81 22.95 19.96
N ALA A 182 46.19 21.89 20.67
CA ALA A 182 46.92 21.98 21.93
C ALA A 182 48.42 22.30 21.70
N PRO A 183 49.08 23.02 22.63
CA PRO A 183 50.39 23.62 22.39
C PRO A 183 51.57 22.66 22.64
N LYS A 184 52.69 23.01 21.99
CA LYS A 184 54.00 22.36 22.05
C LYS A 184 54.62 22.41 23.45
N SER A 185 55.24 21.31 23.88
CA SER A 185 56.27 21.29 24.93
C SER A 185 57.44 20.41 24.49
N SER A 186 58.63 21.00 24.53
CA SER A 186 59.95 20.46 24.16
C SER A 186 60.64 19.77 25.36
N PRO A 187 61.78 19.08 25.17
CA PRO A 187 62.24 17.96 26.01
C PRO A 187 63.27 18.34 27.08
N GLY A 188 63.52 17.45 28.06
CA GLY A 188 64.67 17.55 28.96
C GLY A 188 64.79 16.48 30.06
N ALA A 189 65.87 15.70 29.96
CA ALA A 189 66.75 15.18 31.03
C ALA A 189 66.29 14.08 32.02
N GLU A 190 66.84 12.88 31.77
CA GLU A 190 67.63 12.01 32.67
C GLU A 190 67.37 11.99 34.19
N LEU A 191 67.18 10.78 34.76
CA LEU A 191 68.18 10.08 35.62
C LEU A 191 67.57 8.84 36.32
N ASN A 192 68.07 7.67 35.91
CA ASN A 192 68.71 6.63 36.74
C ASN A 192 67.96 5.80 37.82
N GLY A 193 68.32 4.51 37.89
CA GLY A 193 68.15 3.63 39.06
C GLY A 193 67.29 2.38 38.81
N GLN A 194 67.84 1.32 38.20
CA GLN A 194 68.38 0.12 38.87
C GLN A 194 67.34 -0.92 39.36
N GLY A 195 67.61 -2.20 39.04
CA GLY A 195 67.13 -3.37 39.80
C GLY A 195 66.20 -4.29 38.99
N ALA A 196 66.71 -5.16 38.12
CA ALA A 196 67.25 -6.50 38.45
C ALA A 196 66.23 -7.65 38.27
N ARG A 197 66.61 -8.57 37.38
CA ARG A 197 66.39 -10.04 37.39
C ARG A 197 65.00 -10.61 37.01
N GLN A 198 64.93 -11.01 35.74
CA GLN A 198 64.60 -12.36 35.19
C GLN A 198 64.76 -13.58 36.14
N PRO A 199 64.36 -14.82 35.77
CA PRO A 199 63.57 -15.28 34.60
C PRO A 199 62.56 -16.44 34.84
N THR A 200 61.78 -16.73 33.79
CA THR A 200 61.28 -18.04 33.26
C THR A 200 60.71 -19.13 34.19
N ALA A 201 59.47 -19.52 33.91
CA ALA A 201 59.13 -20.78 33.23
C ALA A 201 57.74 -20.65 32.57
#